data_AF-A0A6I5WZZ2-F1
#
_entry.id   AF-A0A6I5WZZ2-F1
#
_cell.length_a   1.000
_cell.length_b   1.000
_cell.length_c   1.000
_cell.angle_alpha   90.00
_cell.angle_beta   90.00
_cell.angle_gamma   90.00
#
_symmetry.space_group_name_H-M   'P 1'
#
loop_
_entity.id
_entity.type
_entity.pdbx_description
1 polymer ?
#
loop_
_entity_poly.entity_id
_entity_poly.type
_entity_poly.pdbx_seq_one_letter_code
_entity_poly.pdbx_strand_id
1 'polypeptide(L)' 'MNAVDVVELTMAGCMIDKCTLSVRDGDRILLRMPGLRYLPARVLWIDEGRAGLAFEEHLYEPVLEHMLKSFKVRCLC' A
#
# COMPACT_ATOMS: atom_id res chain seq x y z
N MET A 1 -10.99 -8.41 -8.05
CA MET A 1 -10.17 -7.57 -7.15
C MET A 1 -9.39 -8.55 -6.28
N ASN A 2 -8.06 -8.56 -6.38
CA ASN A 2 -7.23 -9.47 -5.59
C ASN A 2 -6.94 -8.78 -4.24
N ALA A 3 -7.29 -9.46 -3.14
CA ALA A 3 -6.95 -8.99 -1.81
C ALA A 3 -5.49 -9.33 -1.50
N VAL A 4 -4.75 -8.36 -0.97
CA VAL A 4 -3.36 -8.49 -0.53
C VAL A 4 -3.23 -7.91 0.87
N ASP A 5 -2.23 -8.38 1.62
CA ASP A 5 -1.99 -7.91 2.97
C ASP A 5 -1.05 -6.70 2.93
N VAL A 6 -1.42 -5.60 3.60
CA VAL A 6 -0.51 -4.46 3.82
C VAL A 6 0.36 -4.78 5.02
N VAL A 7 1.68 -4.83 4.82
CA VAL A 7 2.65 -5.15 5.87
C VAL A 7 3.19 -3.89 6.53
N GLU A 8 3.44 -2.86 5.72
CA GLU A 8 3.92 -1.55 6.18
C GLU A 8 3.13 -0.44 5.48
N LEU A 9 2.81 0.62 6.22
CA LEU A 9 2.08 1.78 5.71
C LEU A 9 2.74 3.06 6.21
N THR A 10 2.98 3.99 5.30
CA THR A 10 3.53 5.32 5.57
C THR A 10 2.68 6.37 4.87
N MET A 11 3.03 7.66 5.02
CA MET A 11 2.38 8.73 4.25
C MET A 11 2.70 8.65 2.75
N ALA A 12 3.88 8.17 2.38
CA ALA A 12 4.35 8.15 1.00
C ALA A 12 3.95 6.89 0.23
N GLY A 13 3.55 5.83 0.93
CA GLY A 13 3.34 4.54 0.29
C GLY A 13 3.06 3.40 1.27
N CYS A 14 3.02 2.20 0.72
CA CYS A 14 2.89 0.98 1.52
C CYS A 14 3.66 -0.18 0.89
N MET A 15 3.97 -1.17 1.72
CA MET A 15 4.44 -2.48 1.27
C MET A 15 3.30 -3.48 1.39
N ILE A 16 3.11 -4.28 0.35
CA ILE A 16 2.15 -5.38 0.33
C ILE A 16 2.86 -6.73 0.23
N ASP A 17 2.24 -7.76 0.78
CA ASP A 17 2.69 -9.16 0.74
C ASP A 17 1.64 -10.06 0.07
N LYS A 18 2.06 -11.27 -0.33
CA LYS A 18 1.27 -12.23 -1.11
C LYS A 18 0.76 -11.62 -2.42
N CYS A 19 1.60 -10.82 -3.06
CA CYS A 19 1.31 -10.16 -4.32
C CYS A 19 1.21 -11.23 -5.43
N THR A 20 0.00 -11.74 -5.66
CA THR A 20 -0.35 -12.57 -6.83
C THR A 20 -0.79 -11.72 -8.03
N LEU A 21 -0.68 -10.39 -7.90
CA LEU A 21 -1.00 -9.44 -8.97
C LEU A 21 0.05 -9.55 -10.07
N SER A 22 -0.40 -9.64 -11.31
CA SER A 22 0.46 -9.53 -12.50
C SER A 22 0.85 -8.07 -12.75
N VAL A 23 1.58 -7.48 -11.83
CA VAL A 23 2.13 -6.12 -11.92
C VAL A 23 3.63 -6.17 -12.14
N ARG A 24 4.19 -5.08 -12.66
CA ARG A 24 5.62 -4.89 -12.93
C ARG A 24 6.10 -3.60 -12.29
N ASP A 25 7.41 -3.51 -12.09
CA ASP A 25 8.06 -2.27 -11.68
C ASP A 25 7.67 -1.12 -12.62
N GLY A 26 7.28 0.00 -12.02
CA GLY A 26 6.81 1.19 -12.74
C GLY A 26 5.31 1.20 -13.08
N ASP A 27 4.59 0.08 -12.92
CA ASP A 27 3.15 0.05 -13.19
C ASP A 27 2.39 1.01 -12.28
N ARG A 28 1.39 1.68 -12.87
CA ARG A 28 0.41 2.48 -12.11
C ARG A 28 -0.74 1.58 -11.72
N ILE A 29 -1.07 1.57 -10.43
CA ILE A 29 -2.12 0.75 -9.86
C ILE A 29 -3.08 1.62 -9.03
N LEU A 30 -4.28 1.11 -8.82
CA LEU A 30 -5.27 1.77 -7.99
C LEU A 30 -5.55 0.92 -6.75
N LEU A 31 -5.24 1.46 -5.57
CA LEU A 31 -5.43 0.79 -4.30
C LEU A 31 -6.79 1.14 -3.71
N ARG A 32 -7.51 0.13 -3.21
CA ARG A 32 -8.68 0.34 -2.35
C ARG A 32 -8.39 -0.19 -0.97
N MET A 33 -8.06 0.72 -0.06
CA MET A 33 -7.99 0.41 1.36
C MET A 33 -9.37 0.65 2.00
N PRO A 34 -9.87 -0.25 2.87
CA PRO A 34 -11.10 -0.02 3.62
C PRO A 34 -11.13 1.35 4.31
N GLY A 35 -12.27 2.06 4.23
CA GLY A 35 -12.39 3.41 4.81
C GLY A 35 -11.77 4.55 4.00
N LEU A 36 -11.01 4.25 2.93
CA LEU A 36 -10.35 5.25 2.10
C LEU A 36 -10.90 5.34 0.67
N ARG A 37 -10.88 6.53 0.06
CA ARG A 37 -11.05 6.63 -1.41
C ARG A 37 -9.98 5.80 -2.14
N TYR A 38 -10.22 5.51 -3.41
CA TYR A 38 -9.20 4.88 -4.23
C TYR A 38 -7.95 5.75 -4.31
N LEU A 39 -6.78 5.13 -4.12
CA LEU A 39 -5.48 5.79 -4.07
C LEU A 39 -4.63 5.35 -5.25
N PRO A 40 -4.32 6.26 -6.18
CA PRO A 40 -3.34 6.00 -7.23
C PRO A 40 -1.95 5.78 -6.63
N ALA A 41 -1.27 4.74 -7.10
CA ALA A 41 0.08 4.40 -6.67
C ALA A 41 0.90 3.86 -7.85
N ARG A 42 2.22 3.86 -7.68
CA ARG A 42 3.18 3.23 -8.59
C ARG A 42 3.93 2.11 -7.88
N VAL A 43 4.12 0.99 -8.58
CA VAL A 43 4.99 -0.09 -8.12
C VAL A 43 6.45 0.37 -8.22
N LEU A 44 7.17 0.37 -7.11
CA LEU A 44 8.58 0.75 -7.06
C LEU A 44 9.51 -0.44 -7.32
N TRP A 45 9.17 -1.59 -6.76
CA TRP A 45 9.92 -2.83 -6.85
C TRP A 45 8.99 -4.01 -6.57
N ILE A 46 9.35 -5.17 -7.09
CA ILE A 46 8.75 -6.46 -6.77
C ILE A 46 9.86 -7.43 -6.39
N ASP A 47 9.74 -8.03 -5.21
CA ASP A 47 10.72 -9.00 -4.72
C ASP A 47 10.04 -10.06 -3.85
N GLU A 48 10.34 -11.33 -4.10
CA GLU A 48 9.81 -12.51 -3.37
C GLU A 48 8.31 -12.46 -3.00
N GLY A 49 7.44 -12.00 -3.92
CA GLY A 49 6.00 -11.92 -3.69
C GLY A 49 5.54 -10.71 -2.86
N ARG A 50 6.46 -9.79 -2.56
CA ARG A 50 6.18 -8.47 -2.02
C ARG A 50 6.32 -7.40 -3.08
N ALA A 51 5.64 -6.28 -2.85
CA ALA A 51 5.80 -5.10 -3.67
C ALA A 51 5.82 -3.83 -2.82
N GLY A 52 6.76 -2.94 -3.12
CA GLY A 52 6.79 -1.59 -2.59
C GLY A 52 5.97 -0.67 -3.49
N LEU A 53 5.07 0.10 -2.90
CA LEU A 53 4.17 1.00 -3.61
C LEU A 53 4.37 2.43 -3.14
N ALA A 54 4.55 3.36 -4.07
CA ALA A 54 4.53 4.80 -3.79
C ALA A 54 3.18 5.39 -4.17
N PHE A 55 2.53 6.10 -3.27
CA PHE A 55 1.34 6.86 -3.61
C PHE A 55 1.69 8.04 -4.51
N GLU A 56 0.82 8.35 -5.47
CA GLU A 56 1.03 9.54 -6.33
C GLU A 56 0.85 10.84 -5.52
N GLU A 57 -0.02 10.80 -4.51
CA GLU A 57 -0.19 11.86 -3.52
C GLU A 57 0.00 11.28 -2.12
N HIS A 58 0.69 12.02 -1.26
CA HIS A 58 0.90 11.60 0.12
C HIS A 58 -0.43 11.47 0.86
N LEU A 59 -0.57 10.44 1.69
CA LEU A 59 -1.63 10.40 2.68
C LEU A 59 -1.42 11.51 3.69
N TYR A 60 -2.50 12.19 4.05
CA TYR A 60 -2.51 13.12 5.17
C TYR A 60 -2.28 12.36 6.49
N GLU A 61 -1.52 12.95 7.40
CA GLU A 61 -1.16 12.34 8.68
C GLU A 61 -2.38 11.85 9.49
N PRO A 62 -3.50 12.59 9.63
CA PRO A 62 -4.69 12.09 10.35
C PRO A 62 -5.31 10.84 9.71
N VAL A 63 -5.20 10.71 8.38
CA VAL A 63 -5.67 9.53 7.66
C VAL A 63 -4.78 8.34 7.99
N LEU A 64 -3.46 8.53 7.96
CA LEU A 64 -2.50 7.49 8.34
C LEU A 64 -2.75 7.01 9.77
N GLU A 65 -2.87 7.92 10.73
CA GLU A 65 -3.17 7.57 12.13
C GLU A 65 -4.47 6.77 12.28
N HIS A 66 -5.51 7.15 11.54
CA HIS A 66 -6.79 6.42 11.56
C HIS A 66 -6.64 5.01 10.97
N MET A 67 -5.86 4.85 9.91
CA MET A 67 -5.57 3.54 9.31
C MET A 67 -4.76 2.66 10.27
N LEU A 68 -3.72 3.19 10.90
CA LEU A 68 -2.90 2.43 11.86
C LEU A 68 -3.70 1.92 13.06
N LYS A 69 -4.76 2.63 13.46
CA LYS A 69 -5.70 2.16 14.51
C LYS A 69 -6.65 1.06 14.02
N SER A 70 -6.95 1.05 12.72
CA SER A 70 -7.97 0.18 12.11
C SER A 70 -7.39 -1.15 11.59
N PHE A 71 -6.09 -1.20 11.37
CA PHE A 71 -5.39 -2.36 10.82
C PHE A 71 -4.35 -2.89 11.81
N LYS A 72 -4.15 -4.21 11.87
CA LYS A 72 -2.94 -4.81 12.47
C LYS A 72 -1.74 -4.58 11.54
N VAL A 73 -1.41 -3.33 11.23
CA VAL A 73 -0.16 -3.01 10.51
C VAL A 73 0.97 -3.15 11.50
N ARG A 74 1.95 -4.01 11.20
CA ARG A 74 3.18 -4.04 11.99
C ARG A 74 4.02 -2.84 11.54
N CYS A 75 3.96 -1.75 12.29
CA CYS A 75 4.91 -0.66 12.11
C CYS A 75 6.28 -1.17 12.59
N LEU A 76 7.25 -1.30 11.69
CA LEU A 76 8.66 -1.46 12.04
C LEU A 76 9.21 -0.06 12.27
N CYS A 77 9.08 0.43 13.50
CA CYS A 77 9.79 1.62 13.97
C CYS A 77 11.24 1.28 14.32
#